data_AF-A0A2W5HGW0-F1
#
_entry.id   AF-A0A2W5HGW0-F1
#
_cell.length_a   1.000
_cell.length_b   1.000
_cell.length_c   1.000
_cell.angle_alpha   90.00
_cell.angle_beta   90.00
_cell.angle_gamma   90.00
#
_symmetry.space_group_name_H-M   'P 1'
#
loop_
_entity.id
_entity.type
_entity.pdbx_description
1 polymer ?
#
loop_
_entity_poly.entity_id
_entity_poly.type
_entity_poly.pdbx_seq_one_letter_code
_entity_poly.pdbx_strand_id
1 'polypeptide(L)'
;MAEIRKDMPLATRQPVTGNNSSDFNAPAKKTIINYFKNGYRREAYRMPFYWNAIKHHDFITHELTGLLFPIAEGRFSRLPKVQAVINRPDFFHVWFDKLYAADMPSSLSFVKILSSFDQMAVKPEQAFIDMLSNEIDFEKLSPRGLNDFIVATARINLPVEKDVLKKWILALGGKLEKYNNADMAICIWSLAAIDARIRNPELRDVARILLERYDPSSSTNHELSQINAAALWFQFPEYQSFSYTSDNIQSELEQNVRNAFARAGNEIFPADRHFLPALQRFVDIRMLSNGKHVVAEVDGPRHFIRNLDTNEFEFNGSTILQTAILGRLVPDAVIVRANYLHKEALRLALGTATASNEFARHLTDEFSRVKPGQYKTDIAGTRVSLKPFFDSASLPDYAPPYIPPELPARPSWMSRAYRALKGLNPLG
;
A
#
# COMPACT_ATOMS: atom_id res chain seq x y z
N MET A 1 11.32 -14.56 23.91
CA MET A 1 10.35 -14.03 24.89
C MET A 1 10.99 -13.13 25.96
N ALA A 2 12.07 -13.53 26.66
CA ALA A 2 12.70 -12.68 27.69
C ALA A 2 13.74 -11.67 27.14
N GLU A 3 14.38 -11.95 26.00
CA GLU A 3 15.42 -11.06 25.44
C GLU A 3 14.87 -9.87 24.64
N ILE A 4 13.82 -10.04 23.83
CA ILE A 4 13.23 -8.93 23.04
C ILE A 4 12.64 -7.83 23.94
N ARG A 5 12.24 -8.15 25.17
CA ARG A 5 11.76 -7.14 26.14
C ARG A 5 12.88 -6.26 26.72
N LYS A 6 14.15 -6.65 26.62
CA LYS A 6 15.26 -5.86 27.19
C LYS A 6 15.67 -4.68 26.32
N ASP A 7 15.38 -4.73 25.01
CA ASP A 7 15.90 -3.76 24.04
C ASP A 7 14.87 -2.73 23.56
N MET A 8 13.61 -2.80 24.04
CA MET A 8 12.67 -1.69 23.86
C MET A 8 13.02 -0.54 24.82
N PRO A 9 13.01 0.74 24.36
CA PRO A 9 13.21 1.87 25.25
C PRO A 9 12.19 1.83 26.37
N LEU A 10 12.65 1.56 27.60
CA LEU A 10 11.87 1.80 28.80
C LEU A 10 11.63 3.30 28.87
N ALA A 11 10.50 3.77 28.33
CA ALA A 11 9.96 5.06 28.70
C ALA A 11 9.80 5.05 30.22
N THR A 12 10.68 5.77 30.91
CA THR A 12 10.71 5.89 32.37
C THR A 12 9.38 6.47 32.84
N ARG A 13 8.42 5.61 33.21
CA ARG A 13 7.20 6.01 33.89
C ARG A 13 7.45 5.90 35.38
N GLN A 14 7.46 7.04 36.07
CA GLN A 14 7.13 7.05 37.49
C GLN A 14 5.66 6.63 37.64
N PRO A 15 5.32 5.80 38.63
CA PRO A 15 3.94 5.46 38.92
C PRO A 15 3.21 6.74 39.32
N VAL A 16 2.23 7.15 38.51
CA VAL A 16 1.32 8.24 38.86
C VAL A 16 0.35 7.71 39.92
N THR A 17 0.76 7.79 41.18
CA THR A 17 -0.12 7.56 42.33
C THR A 17 -0.93 8.84 42.58
N GLY A 18 -1.96 9.05 41.76
CA GLY A 18 -2.92 10.13 41.92
C GLY A 18 -4.33 9.57 41.87
N ASN A 19 -4.93 9.34 43.03
CA ASN A 19 -6.33 9.00 43.21
C ASN A 19 -7.22 10.08 42.58
N ASN A 20 -7.78 9.82 41.38
CA ASN A 20 -8.97 10.46 40.83
C ASN A 20 -9.47 9.75 39.54
N SER A 21 -9.47 8.41 39.50
CA SER A 21 -9.90 7.63 38.31
C SER A 21 -11.00 6.58 38.56
N SER A 22 -11.74 6.68 39.67
CA SER A 22 -12.65 5.61 40.11
C SER A 22 -13.96 5.46 39.33
N ASP A 23 -14.27 6.35 38.38
CA ASP A 23 -15.61 6.36 37.74
C ASP A 23 -15.66 5.77 36.32
N PHE A 24 -14.55 5.31 35.76
CA PHE A 24 -14.55 4.61 34.47
C PHE A 24 -14.71 3.08 34.65
N ASN A 25 -15.89 2.67 35.09
CA ASN A 25 -16.27 1.27 35.29
C ASN A 25 -16.22 0.46 33.98
N ALA A 26 -16.02 -0.87 34.05
CA ALA A 26 -16.12 -1.80 32.91
C ALA A 26 -17.36 -1.59 32.00
N PRO A 27 -18.56 -1.24 32.54
CA PRO A 27 -19.69 -0.81 31.74
C PRO A 27 -19.38 0.33 30.76
N ALA A 28 -18.56 1.32 31.13
CA ALA A 28 -18.17 2.42 30.26
C ALA A 28 -17.31 1.95 29.07
N LYS A 29 -16.31 1.07 29.28
CA LYS A 29 -15.50 0.51 28.17
C LYS A 29 -16.34 -0.28 27.17
N LYS A 30 -17.21 -1.16 27.67
CA LYS A 30 -18.14 -1.95 26.83
C LYS A 30 -19.09 -1.04 26.05
N THR A 31 -19.52 0.05 26.67
CA THR A 31 -20.40 1.06 26.07
C THR A 31 -19.68 1.78 24.92
N ILE A 32 -18.43 2.23 25.12
CA ILE A 32 -17.61 2.86 24.07
C ILE A 32 -17.48 1.91 22.86
N ILE A 33 -17.05 0.67 23.09
CA ILE A 33 -16.82 -0.31 22.01
C ILE A 33 -18.13 -0.61 21.26
N ASN A 34 -19.23 -0.79 21.98
CA ASN A 34 -20.53 -1.03 21.36
C ASN A 34 -21.01 0.17 20.54
N TYR A 35 -20.74 1.40 20.99
CA TYR A 35 -21.09 2.59 20.22
C TYR A 35 -20.34 2.67 18.90
N PHE A 36 -19.05 2.36 18.91
CA PHE A 36 -18.24 2.29 17.69
C PHE A 36 -18.69 1.17 16.76
N LYS A 37 -18.93 -0.03 17.29
CA LYS A 37 -19.42 -1.19 16.51
C LYS A 37 -20.77 -0.93 15.83
N ASN A 38 -21.66 -0.19 16.49
CA ASN A 38 -23.01 0.07 15.99
C ASN A 38 -23.10 1.29 15.05
N GLY A 39 -21.98 1.94 14.72
CA GLY A 39 -21.98 2.95 13.66
C GLY A 39 -22.73 4.24 14.00
N TYR A 40 -22.96 4.55 15.28
CA TYR A 40 -23.72 5.73 15.67
C TYR A 40 -22.93 7.02 15.37
N ARG A 41 -23.24 7.68 14.24
CA ARG A 41 -22.62 8.97 13.85
C ARG A 41 -22.65 10.03 14.94
N ARG A 42 -23.66 10.02 15.82
CA ARG A 42 -23.77 10.94 16.97
C ARG A 42 -22.63 10.77 17.99
N GLU A 43 -22.04 9.58 18.08
CA GLU A 43 -20.98 9.27 19.04
C GLU A 43 -19.59 9.70 18.55
N ALA A 44 -19.42 9.93 17.25
CA ALA A 44 -18.18 10.49 16.72
C ALA A 44 -17.85 11.87 17.33
N TYR A 45 -18.86 12.61 17.79
CA TYR A 45 -18.68 13.87 18.49
C TYR A 45 -18.01 13.72 19.86
N ARG A 46 -18.04 12.52 20.45
CA ARG A 46 -17.38 12.16 21.70
C ARG A 46 -15.98 11.57 21.50
N MET A 47 -15.46 11.54 20.27
CA MET A 47 -14.12 11.01 20.02
C MET A 47 -13.01 11.65 20.88
N PRO A 48 -13.01 12.97 21.18
CA PRO A 48 -12.06 13.54 22.13
C PRO A 48 -12.16 12.96 23.55
N PHE A 49 -13.38 12.63 24.00
CA PHE A 49 -13.61 12.00 25.30
C PHE A 49 -13.12 10.55 25.30
N TYR A 50 -13.43 9.79 24.25
CA TYR A 50 -12.92 8.42 24.08
C TYR A 50 -11.40 8.38 23.97
N TRP A 51 -10.80 9.36 23.30
CA TRP A 51 -9.35 9.52 23.26
C TRP A 51 -8.74 9.75 24.64
N ASN A 52 -9.36 10.61 25.44
CA ASN A 52 -8.93 10.81 26.83
C ASN A 52 -9.02 9.52 27.65
N ALA A 53 -10.09 8.75 27.46
CA ALA A 53 -10.22 7.44 28.11
C ALA A 53 -9.13 6.45 27.68
N ILE A 54 -8.79 6.41 26.38
CA ILE A 54 -7.70 5.56 25.85
C ILE A 54 -6.36 5.88 26.52
N LYS A 55 -6.07 7.16 26.78
CA LYS A 55 -4.84 7.57 27.47
C LYS A 55 -4.75 7.08 28.91
N HIS A 56 -5.85 7.21 29.66
CA HIS A 56 -5.83 7.06 31.12
C HIS A 56 -6.26 5.68 31.61
N HIS A 57 -6.76 4.80 30.75
CA HIS A 57 -7.19 3.45 31.12
C HIS A 57 -6.43 2.38 30.37
N ASP A 58 -6.29 1.21 30.98
CA ASP A 58 -5.73 0.04 30.32
C ASP A 58 -6.80 -0.67 29.50
N PHE A 59 -6.40 -1.21 28.36
CA PHE A 59 -7.28 -1.92 27.43
C PHE A 59 -6.62 -3.24 27.09
N ILE A 60 -7.43 -4.29 26.94
CA ILE A 60 -6.95 -5.53 26.34
C ILE A 60 -6.91 -5.39 24.82
N THR A 61 -6.16 -6.23 24.13
CA THR A 61 -5.96 -6.11 22.68
C THR A 61 -7.27 -6.21 21.89
N HIS A 62 -8.22 -7.02 22.34
CA HIS A 62 -9.54 -7.10 21.73
C HIS A 62 -10.28 -5.75 21.75
N GLU A 63 -10.16 -5.00 22.85
CA GLU A 63 -10.80 -3.69 22.99
C GLU A 63 -10.11 -2.65 22.11
N LEU A 64 -8.77 -2.61 22.11
CA LEU A 64 -7.98 -1.71 21.24
C LEU A 64 -8.27 -1.94 19.77
N THR A 65 -8.34 -3.21 19.35
CA THR A 65 -8.73 -3.60 17.98
C THR A 65 -10.15 -3.15 17.67
N GLY A 66 -11.08 -3.35 18.61
CA GLY A 66 -12.49 -2.95 18.49
C GLY A 66 -12.71 -1.44 18.43
N LEU A 67 -11.75 -0.63 18.89
CA LEU A 67 -11.74 0.82 18.78
C LEU A 67 -11.09 1.29 17.48
N LEU A 68 -9.93 0.74 17.12
CA LEU A 68 -9.19 1.14 15.93
C LEU A 68 -9.96 0.86 14.64
N PHE A 69 -10.58 -0.31 14.55
CA PHE A 69 -11.25 -0.75 13.32
C PHE A 69 -12.40 0.18 12.91
N PRO A 70 -13.35 0.55 13.78
CA PRO A 70 -14.39 1.52 13.43
C PRO A 70 -13.85 2.93 13.18
N ILE A 71 -12.79 3.35 13.85
CA ILE A 71 -12.14 4.64 13.58
C ILE A 71 -11.59 4.68 12.15
N ALA A 72 -10.97 3.58 11.72
CA ALA A 72 -10.43 3.41 10.39
C ALA A 72 -11.53 3.27 9.32
N GLU A 73 -12.63 2.60 9.65
CA GLU A 73 -13.76 2.41 8.74
C GLU A 73 -14.32 3.76 8.27
N GLY A 74 -14.33 3.96 6.94
CA GLY A 74 -14.53 5.24 6.24
C GLY A 74 -15.79 6.05 6.61
N ARG A 75 -16.70 5.47 7.40
CA ARG A 75 -17.88 6.16 7.96
C ARG A 75 -17.50 7.19 9.03
N PHE A 76 -16.40 6.97 9.77
CA PHE A 76 -15.99 7.83 10.87
C PHE A 76 -14.73 8.66 10.56
N SER A 77 -13.76 8.10 9.84
CA SER A 77 -12.51 8.80 9.50
C SER A 77 -12.74 10.12 8.75
N ARG A 78 -13.85 10.24 8.00
CA ARG A 78 -14.23 11.48 7.28
C ARG A 78 -14.81 12.57 8.18
N LEU A 79 -15.11 12.28 9.44
CA LEU A 79 -15.70 13.27 10.35
C LEU A 79 -14.61 14.17 10.93
N PRO A 80 -14.72 15.51 10.83
CA PRO A 80 -13.66 16.43 11.23
C PRO A 80 -13.13 16.21 12.65
N LYS A 81 -14.01 15.86 13.61
CA LYS A 81 -13.61 15.58 15.00
C LYS A 81 -12.82 14.29 15.17
N VAL A 82 -13.14 13.26 14.39
CA VAL A 82 -12.37 11.99 14.40
C VAL A 82 -11.01 12.24 13.75
N GLN A 83 -10.98 12.93 12.61
CA GLN A 83 -9.74 13.31 11.95
C GLN A 83 -8.85 14.19 12.85
N ALA A 84 -9.44 15.11 13.61
CA ALA A 84 -8.70 15.93 14.58
C ALA A 84 -8.03 15.10 15.68
N VAL A 85 -8.61 13.95 16.05
CA VAL A 85 -7.99 13.02 17.02
C VAL A 85 -6.92 12.15 16.35
N ILE A 86 -7.20 11.58 15.17
CA ILE A 86 -6.23 10.76 14.41
C ILE A 86 -4.99 11.60 14.04
N ASN A 87 -5.18 12.88 13.70
CA ASN A 87 -4.09 13.78 13.32
C ASN A 87 -3.25 14.28 14.50
N ARG A 88 -3.58 13.91 15.75
CA ARG A 88 -2.73 14.29 16.87
C ARG A 88 -1.38 13.58 16.75
N PRO A 89 -0.25 14.28 17.00
CA PRO A 89 1.08 13.65 16.94
C PRO A 89 1.22 12.45 17.88
N ASP A 90 0.51 12.45 19.01
CA ASP A 90 0.57 11.40 20.03
C ASP A 90 -0.41 10.24 19.81
N PHE A 91 -1.24 10.26 18.77
CA PHE A 91 -2.32 9.28 18.61
C PHE A 91 -1.79 7.84 18.49
N PHE A 92 -0.92 7.60 17.50
CA PHE A 92 -0.41 6.25 17.25
C PHE A 92 0.56 5.77 18.34
N HIS A 93 1.42 6.66 18.86
CA HIS A 93 2.34 6.31 19.95
C HIS A 93 1.60 5.84 21.20
N VAL A 94 0.57 6.58 21.65
CA VAL A 94 -0.24 6.16 22.81
C VAL A 94 -1.01 4.86 22.50
N TRP A 95 -1.50 4.69 21.28
CA TRP A 95 -2.21 3.46 20.90
C TRP A 95 -1.27 2.24 20.92
N PHE A 96 -0.05 2.37 20.39
CA PHE A 96 0.97 1.31 20.43
C PHE A 96 1.47 1.04 21.85
N ASP A 97 1.72 2.07 22.66
CA ASP A 97 2.04 1.91 24.09
C ASP A 97 0.99 1.03 24.79
N LYS A 98 -0.29 1.27 24.50
CA LYS A 98 -1.40 0.49 25.06
C LYS A 98 -1.46 -0.92 24.47
N LEU A 99 -1.21 -1.09 23.17
CA LEU A 99 -1.16 -2.40 22.53
C LEU A 99 -0.04 -3.27 23.11
N TYR A 100 1.17 -2.73 23.27
CA TYR A 100 2.32 -3.47 23.78
C TYR A 100 2.22 -3.77 25.28
N ALA A 101 1.47 -2.97 26.04
CA ALA A 101 1.15 -3.24 27.43
C ALA A 101 0.00 -4.27 27.61
N ALA A 102 -0.77 -4.54 26.56
CA ALA A 102 -1.88 -5.47 26.58
C ALA A 102 -1.45 -6.95 26.42
N ASP A 103 -2.43 -7.84 26.37
CA ASP A 103 -2.23 -9.24 26.00
C ASP A 103 -1.84 -9.38 24.52
N MET A 104 -1.13 -10.46 24.17
CA MET A 104 -0.70 -10.72 22.80
C MET A 104 -1.89 -10.74 21.82
N PRO A 105 -1.90 -9.91 20.76
CA PRO A 105 -2.89 -10.03 19.70
C PRO A 105 -3.04 -11.46 19.15
N SER A 106 -4.29 -11.90 19.02
CA SER A 106 -4.61 -13.08 18.21
C SER A 106 -4.31 -12.82 16.72
N SER A 107 -4.14 -13.86 15.90
CA SER A 107 -3.98 -13.71 14.44
C SER A 107 -5.09 -12.86 13.83
N LEU A 108 -6.34 -13.03 14.27
CA LEU A 108 -7.47 -12.23 13.78
C LEU A 108 -7.35 -10.76 14.20
N SER A 109 -6.85 -10.49 15.41
CA SER A 109 -6.60 -9.12 15.89
C SER A 109 -5.51 -8.45 15.06
N PHE A 110 -4.40 -9.15 14.78
CA PHE A 110 -3.33 -8.65 13.90
C PHE A 110 -3.86 -8.22 12.54
N VAL A 111 -4.63 -9.09 11.88
CA VAL A 111 -5.20 -8.79 10.56
C VAL A 111 -6.13 -7.58 10.63
N LYS A 112 -7.02 -7.50 11.64
CA LYS A 112 -7.93 -6.35 11.79
C LYS A 112 -7.18 -5.04 12.05
N ILE A 113 -6.13 -5.07 12.87
CA ILE A 113 -5.27 -3.91 13.10
C ILE A 113 -4.62 -3.50 11.78
N LEU A 114 -4.06 -4.45 11.02
CA LEU A 114 -3.43 -4.19 9.74
C LEU A 114 -4.39 -3.60 8.70
N SER A 115 -5.61 -4.16 8.58
CA SER A 115 -6.66 -3.61 7.73
C SER A 115 -7.13 -2.21 8.18
N SER A 116 -6.98 -1.88 9.46
CA SER A 116 -7.27 -0.52 9.96
C SER A 116 -6.19 0.45 9.48
N PHE A 117 -4.91 0.04 9.52
CA PHE A 117 -3.81 0.82 8.96
C PHE A 117 -3.95 1.05 7.44
N ASP A 118 -4.38 0.04 6.68
CA ASP A 118 -4.76 0.18 5.26
C ASP A 118 -5.79 1.29 5.04
N GLN A 119 -6.92 1.22 5.75
CA GLN A 119 -8.00 2.19 5.59
C GLN A 119 -7.61 3.62 6.01
N MET A 120 -6.66 3.75 6.94
CA MET A 120 -6.12 5.05 7.35
C MET A 120 -4.97 5.54 6.46
N ALA A 121 -4.51 4.75 5.49
CA ALA A 121 -3.32 5.01 4.68
C ALA A 121 -2.07 5.26 5.56
N VAL A 122 -1.83 4.36 6.51
CA VAL A 122 -0.72 4.43 7.46
C VAL A 122 0.07 3.13 7.42
N LYS A 123 1.39 3.22 7.51
CA LYS A 123 2.29 2.08 7.69
C LYS A 123 2.67 1.99 9.17
N PRO A 124 2.46 0.84 9.83
CA PRO A 124 2.74 0.67 11.26
C PRO A 124 4.23 0.81 11.58
N GLU A 125 4.53 1.06 12.85
CA GLU A 125 5.90 1.07 13.40
C GLU A 125 6.56 -0.31 13.21
N GLN A 126 7.88 -0.32 12.98
CA GLN A 126 8.64 -1.56 12.74
C GLN A 126 8.47 -2.59 13.87
N ALA A 127 8.37 -2.14 15.13
CA ALA A 127 8.15 -3.04 16.28
C ALA A 127 6.84 -3.85 16.15
N PHE A 128 5.77 -3.25 15.61
CA PHE A 128 4.52 -3.98 15.34
C PHE A 128 4.69 -4.98 14.19
N ILE A 129 5.47 -4.63 13.16
CA ILE A 129 5.77 -5.51 12.03
C ILE A 129 6.53 -6.74 12.51
N ASP A 130 7.56 -6.55 13.32
CA ASP A 130 8.37 -7.64 13.87
C ASP A 130 7.52 -8.56 14.76
N MET A 131 6.67 -7.97 15.61
CA MET A 131 5.73 -8.71 16.43
C MET A 131 4.73 -9.51 15.57
N LEU A 132 4.16 -8.91 14.53
CA LEU A 132 3.25 -9.58 13.61
C LEU A 132 3.94 -10.74 12.88
N SER A 133 5.15 -10.53 12.36
CA SER A 133 5.93 -11.53 11.62
C SER A 133 6.25 -12.78 12.46
N ASN A 134 6.52 -12.57 13.75
CA ASN A 134 6.86 -13.65 14.69
C ASN A 134 5.64 -14.42 15.18
N GLU A 135 4.54 -13.72 15.48
CA GLU A 135 3.43 -14.27 16.26
C GLU A 135 2.20 -14.66 15.42
N ILE A 136 2.09 -14.19 14.17
CA ILE A 136 0.91 -14.50 13.36
C ILE A 136 0.86 -16.00 13.00
N ASP A 137 -0.22 -16.64 13.40
CA ASP A 137 -0.55 -18.01 13.02
C ASP A 137 -1.59 -17.98 11.89
N PHE A 138 -1.13 -18.18 10.64
CA PHE A 138 -1.96 -18.17 9.44
C PHE A 138 -2.92 -19.36 9.36
N GLU A 139 -2.64 -20.47 10.06
CA GLU A 139 -3.53 -21.63 10.03
C GLU A 139 -4.86 -21.35 10.73
N LYS A 140 -4.83 -20.49 11.75
CA LYS A 140 -6.01 -20.02 12.48
C LYS A 140 -6.85 -18.98 11.72
N LEU A 141 -6.34 -18.44 10.61
CA LEU A 141 -7.08 -17.45 9.82
C LEU A 141 -8.08 -18.12 8.89
N SER A 142 -9.25 -17.49 8.74
CA SER A 142 -10.21 -17.84 7.71
C SER A 142 -9.70 -17.45 6.32
N PRO A 143 -10.31 -17.95 5.22
CA PRO A 143 -9.99 -17.49 3.86
C PRO A 143 -9.98 -15.96 3.75
N ARG A 144 -10.99 -15.31 4.32
CA ARG A 144 -11.09 -13.85 4.40
C ARG A 144 -9.94 -13.22 5.19
N GLY A 145 -9.57 -13.79 6.33
CA GLY A 145 -8.44 -13.29 7.12
C GLY A 145 -7.10 -13.36 6.39
N LEU A 146 -6.89 -14.42 5.58
CA LEU A 146 -5.72 -14.53 4.70
C LEU A 146 -5.73 -13.47 3.59
N ASN A 147 -6.91 -13.21 3.00
CA ASN A 147 -7.07 -12.17 1.97
C ASN A 147 -6.85 -10.76 2.56
N ASP A 148 -7.49 -10.46 3.69
CA ASP A 148 -7.34 -9.18 4.40
C ASP A 148 -5.87 -8.90 4.76
N PHE A 149 -5.11 -9.94 5.16
CA PHE A 149 -3.67 -9.83 5.43
C PHE A 149 -2.87 -9.42 4.19
N ILE A 150 -3.03 -10.14 3.08
CA ILE A 150 -2.20 -9.90 1.88
C ILE A 150 -2.58 -8.57 1.22
N VAL A 151 -3.87 -8.21 1.24
CA VAL A 151 -4.37 -6.96 0.68
C VAL A 151 -3.84 -5.76 1.47
N ALA A 152 -3.95 -5.79 2.81
CA ALA A 152 -3.46 -4.70 3.63
C ALA A 152 -1.94 -4.56 3.48
N THR A 153 -1.21 -5.67 3.50
CA THR A 153 0.24 -5.72 3.25
C THR A 153 0.62 -5.05 1.92
N ALA A 154 -0.08 -5.39 0.85
CA ALA A 154 0.15 -4.82 -0.47
C ALA A 154 -0.14 -3.31 -0.49
N ARG A 155 -1.33 -2.91 -0.04
CA ARG A 155 -1.77 -1.51 -0.13
C ARG A 155 -0.90 -0.56 0.68
N ILE A 156 -0.54 -0.91 1.91
CA ILE A 156 0.33 -0.08 2.76
C ILE A 156 1.82 -0.34 2.55
N ASN A 157 2.20 -1.01 1.46
CA ASN A 157 3.60 -1.24 1.13
C ASN A 157 4.39 -1.84 2.31
N LEU A 158 3.78 -2.78 3.04
CA LEU A 158 4.36 -3.33 4.26
C LEU A 158 5.52 -4.27 3.93
N PRO A 159 6.75 -4.08 4.45
CA PRO A 159 7.86 -5.02 4.25
C PRO A 159 7.55 -6.35 4.92
N VAL A 160 7.22 -7.36 4.10
CA VAL A 160 6.94 -8.71 4.60
C VAL A 160 8.04 -9.63 4.13
N GLU A 161 8.62 -10.34 5.09
CA GLU A 161 9.72 -11.27 4.86
C GLU A 161 9.26 -12.49 4.06
N LYS A 162 10.21 -13.10 3.33
CA LYS A 162 9.94 -14.30 2.52
C LYS A 162 9.37 -15.44 3.35
N ASP A 163 9.82 -15.63 4.58
CA ASP A 163 9.35 -16.75 5.43
C ASP A 163 7.92 -16.53 5.94
N VAL A 164 7.51 -15.28 6.20
CA VAL A 164 6.12 -14.94 6.51
C VAL A 164 5.22 -15.25 5.30
N LEU A 165 5.65 -14.87 4.08
CA LEU A 165 4.93 -15.19 2.85
C LEU A 165 4.83 -16.71 2.63
N LYS A 166 5.88 -17.49 2.88
CA LYS A 166 5.82 -18.96 2.79
C LYS A 166 4.77 -19.55 3.73
N LYS A 167 4.71 -19.10 4.99
CA LYS A 167 3.68 -19.54 5.94
C LYS A 167 2.27 -19.18 5.43
N TRP A 168 2.09 -17.98 4.91
CA TRP A 168 0.82 -17.55 4.31
C TRP A 168 0.43 -18.39 3.09
N ILE A 169 1.37 -18.69 2.17
CA ILE A 169 1.14 -19.53 0.98
C ILE A 169 0.69 -20.95 1.39
N LEU A 170 1.33 -21.55 2.41
CA LEU A 170 0.94 -22.86 2.91
C LEU A 170 -0.49 -22.85 3.45
N ALA A 171 -0.84 -21.84 4.27
CA ALA A 171 -2.18 -21.71 4.83
C ALA A 171 -3.26 -21.42 3.76
N LEU A 172 -2.91 -20.68 2.70
CA LEU A 172 -3.77 -20.44 1.54
C LEU A 172 -4.08 -21.75 0.81
N GLY A 173 -3.08 -22.62 0.63
CA GLY A 173 -3.23 -23.90 -0.05
C GLY A 173 -4.35 -24.77 0.50
N GLY A 174 -4.52 -24.81 1.83
CA GLY A 174 -5.57 -25.58 2.50
C GLY A 174 -6.95 -24.90 2.55
N LYS A 175 -7.11 -23.71 1.96
CA LYS A 175 -8.32 -22.88 2.08
C LYS A 175 -8.79 -22.26 0.77
N LEU A 176 -8.10 -22.58 -0.34
CA LEU A 176 -8.30 -21.95 -1.64
C LEU A 176 -9.67 -22.24 -2.25
N GLU A 177 -10.26 -23.39 -1.94
CA GLU A 177 -11.61 -23.79 -2.38
C GLU A 177 -12.73 -22.85 -1.90
N LYS A 178 -12.45 -21.99 -0.92
CA LYS A 178 -13.41 -21.03 -0.35
C LYS A 178 -13.28 -19.62 -0.93
N TYR A 179 -12.33 -19.40 -1.84
CA TYR A 179 -12.15 -18.11 -2.52
C TYR A 179 -13.15 -17.98 -3.67
N ASN A 180 -13.83 -16.84 -3.77
CA ASN A 180 -14.60 -16.46 -4.95
C ASN A 180 -13.73 -15.62 -5.92
N ASN A 181 -14.30 -15.20 -7.05
CA ASN A 181 -13.60 -14.37 -8.04
C ASN A 181 -13.08 -13.04 -7.47
N ALA A 182 -13.86 -12.35 -6.64
CA ALA A 182 -13.44 -11.10 -6.01
C ALA A 182 -12.21 -11.31 -5.11
N ASP A 183 -12.23 -12.37 -4.30
CA ASP A 183 -11.11 -12.74 -3.43
C ASP A 183 -9.86 -13.10 -4.25
N MET A 184 -10.03 -13.86 -5.34
CA MET A 184 -8.92 -14.21 -6.23
C MET A 184 -8.31 -12.99 -6.93
N ALA A 185 -9.15 -12.11 -7.51
CA ALA A 185 -8.67 -10.93 -8.23
C ALA A 185 -7.85 -10.00 -7.35
N ILE A 186 -8.35 -9.67 -6.15
CA ILE A 186 -7.63 -8.77 -5.25
C ILE A 186 -6.37 -9.44 -4.67
N CYS A 187 -6.41 -10.75 -4.43
CA CYS A 187 -5.24 -11.51 -3.99
C CYS A 187 -4.15 -11.50 -5.07
N ILE A 188 -4.49 -11.81 -6.33
CA ILE A 188 -3.57 -11.78 -7.48
C ILE A 188 -2.93 -10.40 -7.65
N TRP A 189 -3.72 -9.33 -7.57
CA TRP A 189 -3.21 -7.95 -7.59
C TRP A 189 -2.27 -7.66 -6.42
N SER A 190 -2.60 -8.13 -5.21
CA SER A 190 -1.79 -7.93 -4.01
C SER A 190 -0.43 -8.63 -4.14
N LEU A 191 -0.41 -9.85 -4.70
CA LEU A 191 0.81 -10.58 -5.01
C LEU A 191 1.69 -9.80 -6.00
N ALA A 192 1.09 -9.22 -7.04
CA ALA A 192 1.81 -8.39 -8.00
C ALA A 192 2.41 -7.14 -7.36
N ALA A 193 1.65 -6.44 -6.51
CA ALA A 193 2.12 -5.25 -5.82
C ALA A 193 3.26 -5.55 -4.83
N ILE A 194 3.20 -6.69 -4.13
CA ILE A 194 4.28 -7.13 -3.24
C ILE A 194 5.51 -7.52 -4.05
N ASP A 195 5.35 -8.33 -5.11
CA ASP A 195 6.44 -8.77 -5.99
C ASP A 195 7.12 -7.59 -6.72
N ALA A 196 6.35 -6.57 -7.09
CA ALA A 196 6.83 -5.31 -7.66
C ALA A 196 7.90 -4.63 -6.80
N ARG A 197 7.96 -4.95 -5.50
CA ARG A 197 8.99 -4.48 -4.57
C ARG A 197 10.01 -5.54 -4.18
N ILE A 198 9.59 -6.73 -3.75
CA ILE A 198 10.50 -7.69 -3.10
C ILE A 198 11.06 -8.75 -4.05
N ARG A 199 10.53 -8.86 -5.28
CA ARG A 199 10.97 -9.84 -6.29
C ARG A 199 11.00 -11.27 -5.73
N ASN A 200 9.83 -11.82 -5.45
CA ASN A 200 9.68 -13.20 -5.00
C ASN A 200 9.00 -14.04 -6.11
N PRO A 201 9.76 -14.91 -6.82
CA PRO A 201 9.21 -15.72 -7.92
C PRO A 201 8.07 -16.65 -7.47
N GLU A 202 8.02 -17.01 -6.18
CA GLU A 202 6.93 -17.83 -5.63
C GLU A 202 5.57 -17.14 -5.73
N LEU A 203 5.52 -15.79 -5.65
CA LEU A 203 4.28 -15.04 -5.76
C LEU A 203 3.69 -15.10 -7.16
N ARG A 204 4.55 -15.15 -8.20
CA ARG A 204 4.12 -15.35 -9.58
C ARG A 204 3.47 -16.72 -9.75
N ASP A 205 4.07 -17.77 -9.18
CA ASP A 205 3.54 -19.13 -9.27
C ASP A 205 2.18 -19.26 -8.55
N VAL A 206 2.04 -18.64 -7.38
CA VAL A 206 0.75 -18.58 -6.67
C VAL A 206 -0.28 -17.81 -7.49
N ALA A 207 0.08 -16.63 -8.01
CA ALA A 207 -0.81 -15.82 -8.84
C ALA A 207 -1.31 -16.60 -10.08
N ARG A 208 -0.44 -17.41 -10.70
CA ARG A 208 -0.81 -18.29 -11.82
C ARG A 208 -1.85 -19.34 -11.41
N ILE A 209 -1.68 -20.00 -10.26
CA ILE A 209 -2.66 -20.99 -9.80
C ILE A 209 -4.01 -20.33 -9.49
N LEU A 210 -4.01 -19.13 -8.91
CA LEU A 210 -5.23 -18.38 -8.67
C LEU A 210 -5.92 -18.02 -10.00
N LEU A 211 -5.16 -17.59 -11.01
CA LEU A 211 -5.69 -17.26 -12.35
C LEU A 211 -6.30 -18.46 -13.08
N GLU A 212 -5.73 -19.66 -12.94
CA GLU A 212 -6.31 -20.87 -13.53
C GLU A 212 -7.69 -21.23 -12.95
N ARG A 213 -8.01 -20.73 -11.74
CA ARG A 213 -9.30 -20.91 -11.07
C ARG A 213 -10.25 -19.73 -11.22
N TYR A 214 -9.73 -18.59 -11.69
CA TYR A 214 -10.50 -17.37 -11.86
C TYR A 214 -11.40 -17.47 -13.09
N ASP A 215 -12.69 -17.14 -12.93
CA ASP A 215 -13.64 -17.12 -14.04
C ASP A 215 -13.87 -15.67 -14.53
N PRO A 216 -13.26 -15.25 -15.66
CA PRO A 216 -13.42 -13.89 -16.16
C PRO A 216 -14.86 -13.59 -16.64
N SER A 217 -15.68 -14.60 -16.94
CA SER A 217 -17.02 -14.40 -17.51
C SER A 217 -18.03 -13.82 -16.52
N SER A 218 -17.79 -14.02 -15.22
CA SER A 218 -18.64 -13.53 -14.12
C SER A 218 -18.04 -12.35 -13.35
N SER A 219 -16.99 -11.74 -13.90
CA SER A 219 -16.19 -10.73 -13.20
C SER A 219 -16.66 -9.30 -13.45
N THR A 220 -16.49 -8.44 -12.44
CA THR A 220 -16.70 -7.00 -12.55
C THR A 220 -15.52 -6.30 -13.24
N ASN A 221 -15.74 -5.10 -13.78
CA ASN A 221 -14.64 -4.28 -14.34
C ASN A 221 -13.53 -3.99 -13.32
N HIS A 222 -13.86 -3.92 -12.02
CA HIS A 222 -12.86 -3.69 -10.99
C HIS A 222 -11.93 -4.90 -10.82
N GLU A 223 -12.50 -6.10 -10.80
CA GLU A 223 -11.74 -7.36 -10.73
C GLU A 223 -10.90 -7.56 -11.98
N LEU A 224 -11.46 -7.30 -13.18
CA LEU A 224 -10.72 -7.37 -14.44
C LEU A 224 -9.53 -6.37 -14.47
N SER A 225 -9.70 -5.16 -13.91
CA SER A 225 -8.62 -4.19 -13.79
C SER A 225 -7.49 -4.68 -12.88
N GLN A 226 -7.83 -5.33 -11.76
CA GLN A 226 -6.86 -5.95 -10.85
C GLN A 226 -6.09 -7.08 -11.53
N ILE A 227 -6.80 -7.96 -12.24
CA ILE A 227 -6.20 -9.04 -13.03
C ILE A 227 -5.30 -8.49 -14.12
N ASN A 228 -5.73 -7.49 -14.89
CA ASN A 228 -4.94 -6.91 -15.97
C ASN A 228 -3.62 -6.31 -15.44
N ALA A 229 -3.65 -5.55 -14.33
CA ALA A 229 -2.44 -5.01 -13.73
C ALA A 229 -1.46 -6.12 -13.32
N ALA A 230 -1.95 -7.19 -12.69
CA ALA A 230 -1.12 -8.33 -12.32
C ALA A 230 -0.61 -9.11 -13.54
N ALA A 231 -1.43 -9.29 -14.58
CA ALA A 231 -1.05 -9.99 -15.81
C ALA A 231 0.04 -9.23 -16.58
N LEU A 232 -0.03 -7.89 -16.61
CA LEU A 232 1.03 -7.04 -17.17
C LEU A 232 2.31 -7.15 -16.35
N TRP A 233 2.20 -7.16 -15.02
CA TRP A 233 3.34 -7.29 -14.13
C TRP A 233 4.03 -8.66 -14.28
N PHE A 234 3.27 -9.75 -14.13
CA PHE A 234 3.77 -11.13 -14.17
C PHE A 234 3.97 -11.70 -15.58
N GLN A 235 3.65 -10.93 -16.61
CA GLN A 235 3.69 -11.32 -18.03
C GLN A 235 2.86 -12.57 -18.30
N PHE A 236 1.56 -12.48 -18.02
CA PHE A 236 0.56 -13.50 -18.35
C PHE A 236 -0.32 -13.02 -19.51
N PRO A 237 0.16 -13.07 -20.77
CA PRO A 237 -0.51 -12.46 -21.91
C PRO A 237 -1.94 -12.98 -22.14
N GLU A 238 -2.21 -14.24 -21.79
CA GLU A 238 -3.51 -14.91 -21.94
C GLU A 238 -4.61 -14.34 -21.01
N TYR A 239 -4.24 -13.59 -19.98
CA TYR A 239 -5.16 -12.96 -19.02
C TYR A 239 -5.23 -11.43 -19.19
N GLN A 240 -4.63 -10.87 -20.23
CA GLN A 240 -4.76 -9.45 -20.54
C GLN A 240 -6.12 -9.21 -21.22
N SER A 241 -7.12 -8.77 -20.45
CA SER A 241 -8.44 -8.46 -20.99
C SER A 241 -8.49 -7.01 -21.50
N PHE A 242 -8.70 -6.86 -22.80
CA PHE A 242 -8.76 -5.56 -23.48
C PHE A 242 -10.16 -4.96 -23.45
N SER A 243 -10.59 -4.43 -22.30
CA SER A 243 -11.70 -3.45 -22.30
C SER A 243 -11.70 -2.62 -21.02
N TYR A 244 -10.72 -1.73 -20.87
CA TYR A 244 -10.85 -0.63 -19.93
C TYR A 244 -10.48 0.66 -20.63
N THR A 245 -11.48 1.43 -21.05
CA THR A 245 -11.29 2.84 -21.40
C THR A 245 -11.52 3.63 -20.13
N SER A 246 -10.44 4.04 -19.44
CA SER A 246 -10.55 5.12 -18.47
C SER A 246 -10.94 6.38 -19.23
N ASP A 247 -11.99 7.07 -18.80
CA ASP A 247 -12.23 8.43 -19.28
C ASP A 247 -10.98 9.27 -18.99
N ASN A 248 -10.48 9.99 -20.00
CA ASN A 248 -9.33 10.87 -19.87
C ASN A 248 -9.74 12.18 -19.16
N ILE A 249 -10.22 12.06 -17.92
CA ILE A 249 -10.59 13.20 -17.07
C ILE A 249 -9.31 13.72 -16.43
N GLN A 250 -8.71 14.73 -17.04
CA GLN A 250 -7.53 15.38 -16.48
C GLN A 250 -7.92 16.25 -15.28
N SER A 251 -7.20 16.12 -14.17
CA SER A 251 -7.38 17.03 -13.03
C SER A 251 -6.81 18.42 -13.32
N GLU A 252 -7.28 19.44 -12.60
CA GLU A 252 -6.72 20.80 -12.68
C GLU A 252 -5.20 20.79 -12.39
N LEU A 253 -4.77 19.94 -11.44
CA LEU A 253 -3.36 19.79 -11.11
C LEU A 253 -2.56 19.22 -12.28
N GLU A 254 -3.05 18.19 -12.95
CA GLU A 254 -2.41 17.62 -14.14
C GLU A 254 -2.29 18.65 -15.26
N GLN A 255 -3.35 19.43 -15.52
CA GLN A 255 -3.33 20.48 -16.53
C GLN A 255 -2.31 21.57 -16.18
N ASN A 256 -2.20 21.95 -14.91
CA ASN A 256 -1.22 22.94 -14.45
C ASN A 256 0.22 22.45 -14.62
N VAL A 257 0.50 21.20 -14.25
CA VAL A 257 1.81 20.57 -14.45
C VAL A 257 2.14 20.45 -15.94
N ARG A 258 1.18 20.03 -16.77
CA ARG A 258 1.30 19.95 -18.23
C ARG A 258 1.66 21.30 -18.85
N ASN A 259 0.93 22.35 -18.47
CA ASN A 259 1.17 23.71 -18.95
C ASN A 259 2.54 24.24 -18.51
N ALA A 260 2.99 23.88 -17.31
CA ALA A 260 4.32 24.23 -16.81
C ALA A 260 5.42 23.57 -17.65
N PHE A 261 5.30 22.27 -17.96
CA PHE A 261 6.23 21.59 -18.85
C PHE A 261 6.24 22.18 -20.27
N ALA A 262 5.08 22.52 -20.83
CA ALA A 262 5.02 23.18 -22.14
C ALA A 262 5.78 24.53 -22.14
N ARG A 263 5.59 25.36 -21.10
CA ARG A 263 6.30 26.64 -20.95
C ARG A 263 7.80 26.49 -20.65
N ALA A 264 8.22 25.34 -20.12
CA ALA A 264 9.63 24.99 -19.96
C ALA A 264 10.28 24.49 -21.28
N GLY A 265 9.55 24.50 -22.40
CA GLY A 265 10.09 24.15 -23.72
C GLY A 265 9.99 22.67 -24.08
N ASN A 266 9.26 21.87 -23.30
CA ASN A 266 9.04 20.46 -23.63
C ASN A 266 7.94 20.33 -24.70
N GLU A 267 8.13 19.40 -25.63
CA GLU A 267 7.11 19.07 -26.61
C GLU A 267 6.09 18.12 -25.97
N ILE A 268 4.95 18.66 -25.53
CA ILE A 268 3.87 17.84 -24.98
C ILE A 268 3.14 17.15 -26.12
N PHE A 269 2.99 15.83 -26.04
CA PHE A 269 2.27 15.10 -27.07
C PHE A 269 0.76 15.45 -27.07
N PRO A 270 0.10 15.31 -28.21
CA PRO A 270 -1.36 15.35 -28.27
C PRO A 270 -2.01 14.32 -27.33
N ALA A 271 -3.23 14.61 -26.86
CA ALA A 271 -3.87 13.82 -25.79
C ALA A 271 -4.16 12.37 -26.19
N ASP A 272 -4.46 12.09 -27.46
CA ASP A 272 -4.60 10.73 -28.01
C ASP A 272 -3.30 9.92 -27.90
N ARG A 273 -2.14 10.59 -28.01
CA ARG A 273 -0.84 9.95 -27.81
C ARG A 273 -0.51 9.72 -26.34
N HIS A 274 -1.27 10.24 -25.38
CA HIS A 274 -1.09 9.90 -23.96
C HIS A 274 -1.56 8.48 -23.63
N PHE A 275 -2.36 7.86 -24.53
CA PHE A 275 -2.72 6.46 -24.40
C PHE A 275 -1.50 5.57 -24.58
N LEU A 276 -1.29 4.64 -23.65
CA LEU A 276 -0.29 3.59 -23.78
C LEU A 276 -1.03 2.27 -24.12
N PRO A 277 -1.02 1.82 -25.39
CA PRO A 277 -1.76 0.62 -25.81
C PRO A 277 -1.41 -0.62 -25.00
N ALA A 278 -0.14 -0.76 -24.58
CA ALA A 278 0.30 -1.88 -23.75
C ALA A 278 -0.33 -1.87 -22.34
N LEU A 279 -0.74 -0.70 -21.83
CA LEU A 279 -1.43 -0.57 -20.53
C LEU A 279 -2.95 -0.46 -20.66
N GLN A 280 -3.45 -0.22 -21.88
CA GLN A 280 -4.84 0.16 -22.13
C GLN A 280 -5.31 1.30 -21.23
N ARG A 281 -4.44 2.29 -20.97
CA ARG A 281 -4.79 3.46 -20.17
C ARG A 281 -4.04 4.69 -20.65
N PHE A 282 -4.61 5.84 -20.31
CA PHE A 282 -3.91 7.11 -20.42
C PHE A 282 -2.94 7.26 -19.26
N VAL A 283 -1.76 7.80 -19.55
CA VAL A 283 -0.90 8.43 -18.54
C VAL A 283 -1.16 9.92 -18.55
N ASP A 284 -0.84 10.59 -17.45
CA ASP A 284 -1.21 11.99 -17.28
C ASP A 284 -0.52 12.87 -18.33
N ILE A 285 0.80 12.69 -18.50
CA ILE A 285 1.60 13.48 -19.43
C ILE A 285 2.61 12.61 -20.17
N ARG A 286 2.61 12.70 -21.51
CA ARG A 286 3.73 12.26 -22.34
C ARG A 286 4.34 13.43 -23.07
N MET A 287 5.67 13.47 -23.10
CA MET A 287 6.39 14.56 -23.76
C MET A 287 7.75 14.13 -24.28
N LEU A 288 8.31 14.96 -25.15
CA LEU A 288 9.72 14.95 -25.50
C LEU A 288 10.42 16.09 -24.74
N SER A 289 11.44 15.74 -23.97
CA SER A 289 12.25 16.67 -23.20
C SER A 289 13.71 16.50 -23.58
N ASN A 290 14.30 17.49 -24.25
CA ASN A 290 15.70 17.43 -24.72
C ASN A 290 16.00 16.13 -25.50
N GLY A 291 15.08 15.73 -26.39
CA GLY A 291 15.19 14.51 -27.19
C GLY A 291 14.88 13.20 -26.47
N LYS A 292 14.51 13.23 -25.19
CA LYS A 292 14.12 12.03 -24.41
C LYS A 292 12.61 11.92 -24.23
N HIS A 293 12.09 10.71 -24.37
CA HIS A 293 10.71 10.42 -24.01
C HIS A 293 10.54 10.47 -22.49
N VAL A 294 9.59 11.27 -22.03
CA VAL A 294 9.22 11.35 -20.61
C VAL A 294 7.77 10.95 -20.45
N VAL A 295 7.51 10.09 -19.46
CA VAL A 295 6.17 9.75 -18.99
C VAL A 295 6.07 10.26 -17.56
N ALA A 296 5.24 11.29 -17.35
CA ALA A 296 5.03 11.86 -16.03
C ALA A 296 3.63 11.52 -15.52
N GLU A 297 3.56 11.14 -14.24
CA GLU A 297 2.31 10.95 -13.52
C GLU A 297 2.28 11.85 -12.28
N VAL A 298 1.11 12.43 -12.03
CA VAL A 298 0.84 13.45 -11.03
C VAL A 298 0.07 12.83 -9.88
N ASP A 299 0.81 12.47 -8.83
CA ASP A 299 0.31 11.68 -7.72
C ASP A 299 -0.47 12.51 -6.72
N GLY A 300 -1.79 12.37 -6.61
CA GLY A 300 -2.60 12.96 -5.55
C GLY A 300 -2.43 12.34 -4.16
N PRO A 301 -3.10 12.85 -3.10
CA PRO A 301 -2.97 12.35 -1.73
C PRO A 301 -3.19 10.85 -1.54
N ARG A 302 -4.05 10.24 -2.38
CA ARG A 302 -4.41 8.82 -2.28
C ARG A 302 -3.30 7.88 -2.73
N HIS A 303 -2.24 8.39 -3.33
CA HIS A 303 -1.06 7.61 -3.75
C HIS A 303 -0.08 7.38 -2.61
N PHE A 304 -0.30 8.02 -1.46
CA PHE A 304 0.64 8.02 -0.35
C PHE A 304 0.07 7.34 0.89
N ILE A 305 0.99 6.81 1.68
CA ILE A 305 0.77 6.35 3.05
C ILE A 305 1.74 7.08 3.98
N ARG A 306 1.35 7.29 5.23
CA ARG A 306 2.24 7.85 6.25
C ARG A 306 2.99 6.74 6.97
N ASN A 307 4.32 6.79 6.99
CA ASN A 307 5.15 5.92 7.82
C ASN A 307 5.19 6.48 9.25
N LEU A 308 4.82 5.66 10.24
CA LEU A 308 4.77 6.10 11.64
C LEU A 308 6.13 6.21 12.32
N ASP A 309 7.15 5.45 11.88
CA ASP A 309 8.49 5.54 12.43
C ASP A 309 9.18 6.86 12.02
N THR A 310 9.08 7.22 10.74
CA THR A 310 9.77 8.39 10.17
C THR A 310 8.88 9.63 10.11
N ASN A 311 7.57 9.47 10.26
CA ASN A 311 6.55 10.49 9.98
C ASN A 311 6.57 11.01 8.53
N GLU A 312 7.28 10.34 7.62
CA GLU A 312 7.34 10.67 6.20
C GLU A 312 6.20 9.99 5.45
N PHE A 313 5.95 10.47 4.23
CA PHE A 313 5.00 9.82 3.34
C PHE A 313 5.73 8.97 2.29
N GLU A 314 5.24 7.75 2.11
CA GLU A 314 5.72 6.80 1.13
C GLU A 314 4.64 6.53 0.08
N PHE A 315 5.02 6.01 -1.09
CA PHE A 315 4.04 5.54 -2.07
C PHE A 315 3.35 4.27 -1.60
N ASN A 316 2.05 4.16 -1.87
CA ASN A 316 1.27 2.96 -1.60
C ASN A 316 1.57 1.85 -2.64
N GLY A 317 1.10 0.62 -2.37
CA GLY A 317 1.38 -0.53 -3.24
C GLY A 317 0.84 -0.39 -4.66
N SER A 318 -0.30 0.28 -4.83
CA SER A 318 -0.88 0.53 -6.16
C SER A 318 0.04 1.37 -7.02
N THR A 319 0.59 2.44 -6.44
CA THR A 319 1.49 3.37 -7.12
C THR A 319 2.82 2.71 -7.44
N ILE A 320 3.33 1.88 -6.52
CA ILE A 320 4.55 1.08 -6.72
C ILE A 320 4.35 0.11 -7.89
N LEU A 321 3.26 -0.66 -7.89
CA LEU A 321 2.95 -1.61 -8.96
C LEU A 321 2.82 -0.90 -10.31
N GLN A 322 2.04 0.18 -10.37
CA GLN A 322 1.82 0.96 -11.59
C GLN A 322 3.14 1.52 -12.16
N THR A 323 4.01 2.05 -11.30
CA THR A 323 5.33 2.56 -11.70
C THR A 323 6.22 1.44 -12.20
N ALA A 324 6.19 0.28 -11.54
CA ALA A 324 6.94 -0.91 -11.95
C ALA A 324 6.49 -1.41 -13.33
N ILE A 325 5.18 -1.49 -13.59
CA ILE A 325 4.63 -1.87 -14.90
C ILE A 325 5.03 -0.86 -15.98
N LEU A 326 4.96 0.45 -15.70
CA LEU A 326 5.40 1.49 -16.65
C LEU A 326 6.85 1.27 -17.08
N GLY A 327 7.78 1.08 -16.13
CA GLY A 327 9.20 0.89 -16.48
C GLY A 327 9.47 -0.37 -17.28
N ARG A 328 8.62 -1.39 -17.14
CA ARG A 328 8.70 -2.59 -17.98
C ARG A 328 8.17 -2.35 -19.39
N LEU A 329 7.10 -1.56 -19.55
CA LEU A 329 6.41 -1.39 -20.84
C LEU A 329 6.93 -0.23 -21.69
N VAL A 330 7.57 0.76 -21.08
CA VAL A 330 8.21 1.89 -21.78
C VAL A 330 9.67 2.04 -21.32
N PRO A 331 10.52 1.02 -21.57
CA PRO A 331 11.88 0.97 -21.03
C PRO A 331 12.78 2.12 -21.51
N ASP A 332 12.47 2.69 -22.68
CA ASP A 332 13.24 3.80 -23.27
C ASP A 332 12.82 5.19 -22.76
N ALA A 333 11.85 5.25 -21.83
CA ALA A 333 11.36 6.50 -21.27
C ALA A 333 11.94 6.81 -19.89
N VAL A 334 12.04 8.10 -19.56
CA VAL A 334 12.18 8.58 -18.18
C VAL A 334 10.78 8.64 -17.58
N ILE A 335 10.50 7.80 -16.59
CA ILE A 335 9.23 7.76 -15.87
C ILE A 335 9.37 8.57 -14.60
N VAL A 336 8.45 9.51 -14.38
CA VAL A 336 8.56 10.49 -13.29
C VAL A 336 7.25 10.53 -12.52
N ARG A 337 7.34 10.32 -11.21
CA ARG A 337 6.24 10.52 -10.26
C ARG A 337 6.35 11.90 -9.60
N ALA A 338 5.47 12.82 -10.01
CA ALA A 338 5.36 14.17 -9.47
C ALA A 338 4.45 14.15 -8.23
N ASN A 339 5.06 14.32 -7.05
CA ASN A 339 4.42 14.09 -5.76
C ASN A 339 3.50 15.26 -5.33
N TYR A 340 2.21 15.01 -5.03
CA TYR A 340 1.29 16.02 -4.47
C TYR A 340 1.69 16.51 -3.09
N LEU A 341 2.43 15.78 -2.27
CA LEU A 341 2.82 16.29 -0.94
C LEU A 341 3.80 17.44 -1.03
N HIS A 342 4.46 17.57 -2.18
CA HIS A 342 5.08 18.80 -2.55
C HIS A 342 4.06 19.91 -2.82
N LYS A 343 2.75 19.75 -2.65
CA LYS A 343 1.72 20.77 -2.95
C LYS A 343 1.99 22.06 -2.24
N GLU A 344 2.59 22.12 -1.06
CA GLU A 344 3.00 23.42 -0.54
C GLU A 344 4.20 23.99 -1.31
N ALA A 345 5.22 23.19 -1.64
CA ALA A 345 6.29 23.58 -2.54
C ALA A 345 5.84 23.85 -3.99
N LEU A 346 4.83 23.15 -4.51
CA LEU A 346 4.16 23.29 -5.80
C LEU A 346 3.00 24.30 -5.68
N ARG A 347 2.61 24.82 -4.53
CA ARG A 347 1.61 25.90 -4.41
C ARG A 347 2.34 27.20 -4.13
N LEU A 348 3.46 27.16 -3.43
CA LEU A 348 4.43 28.23 -3.36
C LEU A 348 5.15 28.35 -4.70
N ALA A 349 5.50 27.22 -5.33
CA ALA A 349 6.05 27.20 -6.68
C ALA A 349 5.01 27.14 -7.79
N LEU A 350 3.72 26.84 -7.62
CA LEU A 350 2.71 27.01 -8.70
C LEU A 350 1.66 28.06 -8.38
N GLY A 351 1.80 28.80 -7.27
CA GLY A 351 0.92 29.91 -6.92
C GLY A 351 1.10 31.13 -7.82
N THR A 352 2.18 31.14 -8.58
CA THR A 352 2.38 32.02 -9.73
C THR A 352 2.86 31.18 -10.91
N ALA A 353 2.52 31.59 -12.13
CA ALA A 353 3.01 30.93 -13.34
C ALA A 353 4.56 30.85 -13.39
N THR A 354 5.24 31.83 -12.80
CA THR A 354 6.72 31.94 -12.76
C THR A 354 7.36 30.75 -12.08
N ALA A 355 6.97 30.47 -10.84
CA ALA A 355 7.63 29.42 -10.09
C ALA A 355 7.27 28.03 -10.67
N SER A 356 6.14 27.90 -11.38
CA SER A 356 5.78 26.63 -12.01
C SER A 356 6.72 26.30 -13.12
N ASN A 357 7.11 27.34 -13.84
CA ASN A 357 8.04 27.25 -14.94
C ASN A 357 9.43 26.94 -14.40
N GLU A 358 9.83 27.48 -13.26
CA GLU A 358 11.10 27.12 -12.61
C GLU A 358 11.13 25.66 -12.18
N PHE A 359 10.07 25.17 -11.54
CA PHE A 359 9.93 23.74 -11.20
C PHE A 359 10.04 22.85 -12.45
N ALA A 360 9.28 23.17 -13.50
CA ALA A 360 9.30 22.42 -14.74
C ALA A 360 10.66 22.49 -15.46
N ARG A 361 11.32 23.66 -15.48
CA ARG A 361 12.67 23.84 -16.04
C ARG A 361 13.70 23.00 -15.29
N HIS A 362 13.71 23.03 -13.95
CA HIS A 362 14.62 22.22 -13.16
C HIS A 362 14.42 20.72 -13.44
N LEU A 363 13.17 20.26 -13.54
CA LEU A 363 12.90 18.88 -13.93
C LEU A 363 13.33 18.56 -15.36
N THR A 364 13.09 19.45 -16.32
CA THR A 364 13.57 19.32 -17.70
C THR A 364 15.08 19.20 -17.78
N ASP A 365 15.81 20.00 -17.00
CA ASP A 365 17.26 19.91 -16.88
C ASP A 365 17.67 18.56 -16.30
N GLU A 366 17.01 18.08 -15.26
CA GLU A 366 17.27 16.76 -14.67
C GLU A 366 16.98 15.61 -15.65
N PHE A 367 15.91 15.69 -16.45
CA PHE A 367 15.61 14.70 -17.49
C PHE A 367 16.77 14.53 -18.48
N SER A 368 17.45 15.62 -18.82
CA SER A 368 18.62 15.58 -19.71
C SER A 368 19.80 14.82 -19.12
N ARG A 369 19.90 14.74 -17.78
CA ARG A 369 21.03 14.13 -17.05
C ARG A 369 20.80 12.67 -16.69
N VAL A 370 19.54 12.28 -16.48
CA VAL A 370 19.21 10.91 -16.07
C VAL A 370 19.03 9.97 -17.26
N LYS A 371 19.31 8.68 -17.07
CA LYS A 371 19.01 7.64 -18.07
C LYS A 371 17.51 7.30 -18.04
N PRO A 372 16.96 6.67 -19.09
CA PRO A 372 15.66 6.00 -19.00
C PRO A 372 15.57 5.13 -17.73
N GLY A 373 14.41 5.13 -17.09
CA GLY A 373 14.23 4.54 -15.76
C GLY A 373 13.09 5.20 -14.99
N GLN A 374 12.91 4.79 -13.74
CA GLN A 374 11.82 5.25 -12.88
C GLN A 374 12.36 6.17 -11.79
N TYR A 375 11.76 7.34 -11.66
CA TYR A 375 12.18 8.38 -10.73
C TYR A 375 11.00 8.94 -9.97
N LYS A 376 11.26 9.37 -8.73
CA LYS A 376 10.38 10.24 -7.96
C LYS A 376 11.01 11.61 -7.84
N THR A 377 10.17 12.62 -7.83
CA THR A 377 10.59 13.98 -7.51
C THR A 377 10.99 14.07 -6.03
N ASP A 378 12.03 14.83 -5.74
CA ASP A 378 12.47 15.19 -4.39
C ASP A 378 12.76 16.69 -4.34
N ILE A 379 12.23 17.37 -3.33
CA ILE A 379 12.34 18.83 -3.20
C ILE A 379 13.08 19.19 -1.91
N ALA A 380 14.16 19.95 -2.07
CA ALA A 380 14.91 20.55 -0.98
C ALA A 380 14.98 22.07 -1.18
N GLY A 381 14.10 22.80 -0.48
CA GLY A 381 13.93 24.23 -0.69
C GLY A 381 13.37 24.54 -2.08
N THR A 382 14.12 25.27 -2.91
CA THR A 382 13.76 25.61 -4.30
C THR A 382 14.33 24.63 -5.34
N ARG A 383 15.17 23.69 -4.91
CA ARG A 383 15.79 22.70 -5.80
C ARG A 383 14.90 21.49 -5.93
N VAL A 384 14.73 21.03 -7.16
CA VAL A 384 14.06 19.78 -7.51
C VAL A 384 15.13 18.83 -8.04
N SER A 385 15.12 17.60 -7.56
CA SER A 385 15.99 16.54 -8.07
C SER A 385 15.17 15.28 -8.36
N LEU A 386 15.73 14.40 -9.19
CA LEU A 386 15.18 13.09 -9.45
C LEU A 386 15.92 12.05 -8.62
N LYS A 387 15.19 11.38 -7.72
CA LYS A 387 15.69 10.21 -7.01
C LYS A 387 15.19 8.95 -7.71
N PRO A 388 16.02 7.90 -7.86
CA PRO A 388 15.54 6.59 -8.31
C PRO A 388 14.33 6.16 -7.48
N PHE A 389 13.28 5.70 -8.17
CA PHE A 389 12.05 5.26 -7.50
C PHE A 389 12.28 3.97 -6.72
N PHE A 390 13.02 3.05 -7.33
CA PHE A 390 13.57 1.87 -6.70
C PHE A 390 15.07 2.07 -6.52
N ASP A 391 15.66 1.47 -5.49
CA ASP A 391 17.11 1.44 -5.33
C ASP A 391 17.72 0.75 -6.57
N SER A 392 18.68 1.39 -7.24
CA SER A 392 19.32 0.85 -8.44
C SER A 392 19.99 -0.51 -8.20
N ALA A 393 20.41 -0.82 -6.96
CA ALA A 393 20.93 -2.14 -6.60
C ALA A 393 19.83 -3.22 -6.51
N SER A 394 18.56 -2.82 -6.47
CA SER A 394 17.39 -3.69 -6.28
C SER A 394 16.63 -4.04 -7.57
N LEU A 395 17.01 -3.45 -8.71
CA LEU A 395 16.47 -3.81 -10.02
C LEU A 395 17.48 -4.69 -10.77
N PRO A 396 17.48 -6.03 -10.59
CA PRO A 396 18.14 -6.89 -11.54
C PRO A 396 17.45 -6.74 -12.90
N ASP A 397 18.24 -6.77 -13.98
CA ASP A 397 17.74 -6.89 -15.34
C ASP A 397 16.72 -8.04 -15.37
N TYR A 398 15.43 -7.71 -15.46
CA TYR A 398 14.53 -8.64 -16.09
C TYR A 398 14.95 -8.63 -17.55
N ALA A 399 15.87 -9.53 -17.85
CA ALA A 399 16.21 -10.04 -19.15
C ALA A 399 14.91 -10.39 -19.92
N PRO A 400 14.96 -10.53 -21.26
CA PRO A 400 13.82 -10.51 -22.18
C PRO A 400 12.70 -11.50 -21.80
N PRO A 401 11.47 -11.39 -22.38
CA PRO A 401 10.30 -12.18 -22.01
C PRO A 401 10.67 -13.60 -21.61
N TYR A 402 10.30 -13.97 -20.38
CA TYR A 402 10.60 -15.28 -19.82
C TYR A 402 10.07 -16.38 -20.75
N ILE A 403 10.95 -16.96 -21.54
CA ILE A 403 10.74 -18.25 -22.19
C ILE A 403 10.95 -19.26 -21.06
N PRO A 404 9.92 -20.01 -20.61
CA PRO A 404 10.10 -20.93 -19.50
C PRO A 404 11.16 -21.97 -19.90
N PRO A 405 12.36 -21.99 -19.26
CA PRO A 405 13.15 -23.21 -19.32
C PRO A 405 12.36 -24.31 -18.61
N GLU A 406 12.64 -25.57 -18.93
CA GLU A 406 12.14 -26.71 -18.14
C GLU A 406 12.28 -26.37 -16.66
N LEU A 407 11.14 -26.26 -15.96
CA LEU A 407 11.10 -25.76 -14.58
C LEU A 407 12.10 -26.58 -13.75
N PRO A 408 13.15 -25.96 -13.17
CA PRO A 408 14.05 -26.69 -12.29
C PRO A 408 13.22 -27.33 -11.17
N ALA A 409 13.68 -28.49 -10.69
CA ALA A 409 12.99 -29.24 -9.64
C ALA A 409 12.61 -28.29 -8.48
N ARG A 410 11.30 -28.09 -8.29
CA ARG A 410 10.79 -27.14 -7.30
C ARG A 410 11.22 -27.57 -5.89
N PRO A 411 11.58 -26.62 -5.00
CA PRO A 411 11.84 -26.93 -3.59
C PRO A 411 10.71 -27.78 -3.01
N SER A 412 11.03 -28.76 -2.15
CA SER A 412 10.05 -29.74 -1.64
C SER A 412 8.83 -29.10 -0.97
N TRP A 413 9.01 -27.96 -0.30
CA TRP A 413 7.91 -27.20 0.30
C TRP A 413 7.03 -26.52 -0.77
N MET A 414 7.60 -26.08 -1.89
CA MET A 414 6.86 -25.49 -3.00
C MET A 414 6.09 -26.56 -3.78
N SER A 415 6.64 -27.76 -3.91
CA SER A 415 5.90 -28.92 -4.39
C SER A 415 4.72 -29.28 -3.49
N ARG A 416 4.89 -29.19 -2.15
CA ARG A 416 3.80 -29.37 -1.18
C ARG A 416 2.75 -28.26 -1.26
N ALA A 417 3.18 -27.00 -1.31
CA ALA A 417 2.30 -25.84 -1.46
C ALA A 417 1.56 -25.91 -2.80
N TYR A 418 2.25 -26.26 -3.89
CA TYR A 418 1.65 -26.42 -5.20
C TYR A 418 0.65 -27.57 -5.24
N ARG A 419 0.98 -28.72 -4.65
CA ARG A 419 0.05 -29.84 -4.49
C ARG A 419 -1.17 -29.40 -3.68
N ALA A 420 -0.98 -28.77 -2.53
CA ALA A 420 -2.08 -28.23 -1.72
C ALA A 420 -2.94 -27.24 -2.52
N LEU A 421 -2.33 -26.27 -3.20
CA LEU A 421 -3.00 -25.29 -4.05
C LEU A 421 -3.69 -25.92 -5.27
N LYS A 422 -3.27 -27.11 -5.72
CA LYS A 422 -3.94 -27.90 -6.76
C LYS A 422 -4.95 -28.90 -6.19
N GLY A 423 -5.18 -28.94 -4.88
CA GLY A 423 -6.06 -29.91 -4.23
C GLY A 423 -5.50 -31.34 -4.20
N LEU A 424 -4.20 -31.52 -4.45
CA LEU A 424 -3.49 -32.79 -4.40
C LEU A 424 -2.94 -33.04 -2.98
N ASN A 425 -2.81 -34.31 -2.59
CA ASN A 425 -2.23 -34.68 -1.30
C ASN A 425 -0.79 -34.14 -1.19
N PRO A 426 -0.46 -33.31 -0.17
CA PRO A 426 0.88 -32.76 0.00
C PRO A 426 1.94 -33.83 0.25
N LEU A 427 1.57 -34.99 0.80
CA LEU A 427 2.50 -36.08 1.17
C LEU A 427 2.62 -37.21 0.14
N GLY A 428 1.84 -37.15 -0.95
CA GLY A 428 1.84 -38.20 -1.98
C GLY A 428 2.83 -37.97 -3.09
#